data_AF-A0A401QSB3-F1
#
_entry.id   AF-A0A401QSB3-F1
#
_cell.length_a   1.000
_cell.length_b   1.000
_cell.length_c   1.000
_cell.angle_alpha   90.00
_cell.angle_beta   90.00
_cell.angle_gamma   90.00
#
_symmetry.space_group_name_H-M   'P 1'
#
loop_
_entity.id
_entity.type
_entity.pdbx_description
1 polymer ?
#
loop_
_entity_poly.entity_id
_entity_poly.type
_entity_poly.pdbx_seq_one_letter_code
_entity_poly.pdbx_strand_id
1 'polypeptide(L)'
;MRYKLPGEHPLTGRSTPDLELTDGGRLADHLHGGRALLLDLTDNPELRALAAGYAGRVDILTTDCPSRPELAAILVRPDGFTAWAADTGAHALTPTAGLAEALEEWFGVPEGTVR
;
A
#
# COMPACT_ATOMS: atom_id res chain seq x y z
N MET A 1 7.12 13.10 -17.44
CA MET A 1 8.32 12.95 -16.58
C MET A 1 7.99 13.50 -15.21
N ARG A 2 8.19 12.73 -14.14
CA ARG A 2 7.99 13.18 -12.75
C ARG A 2 9.35 13.14 -12.05
N TYR A 3 9.72 14.24 -11.41
CA TYR A 3 10.96 14.34 -10.64
C TYR A 3 10.86 13.41 -9.42
N LYS A 4 11.93 12.66 -9.11
CA LYS A 4 12.02 11.88 -7.87
C LYS A 4 12.18 12.89 -6.74
N LEU A 5 11.13 13.12 -5.95
CA LEU A 5 11.27 13.85 -4.70
C LEU A 5 12.05 12.96 -3.73
N PRO A 6 13.07 13.47 -3.02
CA PRO A 6 13.73 12.70 -1.97
C PRO A 6 12.70 12.34 -0.89
N GLY A 7 12.40 11.05 -0.74
CA GLY A 7 11.41 10.54 0.23
C GLY A 7 10.28 9.69 -0.39
N GLU A 8 10.02 9.82 -1.70
CA GLU A 8 8.99 9.00 -2.37
C GLU A 8 9.57 7.70 -2.93
N HIS A 9 8.94 6.58 -2.61
CA HIS A 9 9.33 5.25 -3.08
C HIS A 9 9.25 5.15 -4.63
N PRO A 10 10.17 4.44 -5.32
CA PRO A 10 10.20 4.41 -6.78
C PRO A 10 8.93 3.89 -7.48
N LEU A 11 8.12 3.09 -6.78
CA LEU A 11 6.84 2.59 -7.29
C LEU A 11 5.72 3.63 -7.22
N THR A 12 5.81 4.63 -6.33
CA THR A 12 4.75 5.62 -6.13
C THR A 12 4.41 6.36 -7.42
N GLY A 13 3.12 6.40 -7.76
CA GLY A 13 2.58 7.02 -8.97
C GLY A 13 2.80 6.21 -10.26
N ARG A 14 3.21 4.94 -10.19
CA ARG A 14 3.37 4.05 -11.35
C ARG A 14 2.33 2.93 -11.32
N SER A 15 2.17 2.27 -12.47
CA SER A 15 1.44 1.00 -12.50
C SER A 15 2.12 0.00 -11.58
N THR A 16 1.34 -0.62 -10.71
CA THR A 16 1.82 -1.57 -9.72
C THR A 16 2.37 -2.82 -10.43
N PRO A 17 3.58 -3.28 -10.09
CA PRO A 17 4.09 -4.53 -10.62
C PRO A 17 3.18 -5.68 -10.18
N ASP A 18 2.93 -6.61 -11.10
CA ASP A 18 2.16 -7.80 -10.77
C ASP A 18 3.03 -8.79 -9.99
N LEU A 19 2.95 -8.71 -8.66
CA LEU A 19 3.78 -9.47 -7.72
C LEU A 19 3.24 -10.89 -7.56
N GLU A 20 4.15 -11.87 -7.52
CA GLU A 20 3.83 -13.26 -7.14
C GLU A 20 3.89 -13.40 -5.62
N LEU A 21 2.79 -13.84 -5.02
CA LEU A 21 2.58 -13.87 -3.57
C LEU A 21 2.68 -15.30 -3.03
N THR A 22 3.00 -15.47 -1.74
CA THR A 22 3.12 -16.80 -1.11
C THR A 22 1.80 -17.51 -0.87
N ASP A 23 0.67 -16.82 -1.02
CA ASP A 23 -0.66 -17.43 -1.01
C ASP A 23 -0.98 -18.20 -2.32
N GLY A 24 -0.07 -18.17 -3.30
CA GLY A 24 -0.20 -18.83 -4.59
C GLY A 24 -0.87 -17.98 -5.66
N GLY A 25 -1.26 -16.75 -5.35
CA GLY A 25 -1.86 -15.79 -6.27
C GLY A 25 -0.90 -14.71 -6.77
N ARG A 26 -1.44 -13.83 -7.61
CA ARG A 26 -0.78 -12.60 -8.08
C ARG A 26 -1.47 -11.38 -7.48
N LEU A 27 -0.74 -10.28 -7.29
CA LEU A 27 -1.31 -9.02 -6.79
C LEU A 27 -2.54 -8.58 -7.59
N ALA A 28 -2.50 -8.70 -8.93
CA ALA A 28 -3.63 -8.33 -9.78
C ALA A 28 -4.90 -9.14 -9.46
N ASP A 29 -4.78 -10.38 -8.97
CA ASP A 29 -5.92 -11.23 -8.63
C ASP A 29 -6.80 -10.63 -7.52
N HIS A 30 -6.19 -9.80 -6.66
CA HIS A 30 -6.85 -9.14 -5.55
C HIS A 30 -7.44 -7.76 -5.90
N LEU A 31 -7.20 -7.26 -7.11
CA LEU A 31 -7.73 -5.96 -7.58
C LEU A 31 -9.06 -6.06 -8.35
N HIS A 32 -9.52 -7.28 -8.65
CA HIS A 32 -10.74 -7.51 -9.43
C HIS A 32 -12.02 -6.95 -8.78
N GLY A 33 -12.00 -6.70 -7.46
CA GLY A 33 -13.14 -6.13 -6.73
C GLY A 33 -13.39 -4.64 -6.99
N GLY A 34 -12.53 -3.95 -7.76
CA GLY A 34 -12.65 -2.51 -7.99
C GLY A 34 -12.42 -1.67 -6.73
N ARG A 35 -11.81 -2.27 -5.70
CA ARG A 35 -11.41 -1.61 -4.46
C ARG A 35 -9.89 -1.40 -4.44
N ALA A 36 -9.45 -0.48 -3.60
CA ALA A 36 -8.03 -0.32 -3.33
C ALA A 36 -7.53 -1.49 -2.48
N LEU A 37 -6.22 -1.72 -2.52
CA LEU A 37 -5.57 -2.79 -1.78
C LEU A 37 -4.34 -2.24 -1.05
N LEU A 38 -4.28 -2.45 0.27
CA LEU A 38 -3.03 -2.40 1.01
C LEU A 38 -2.46 -3.82 1.10
N LEU A 39 -1.32 -4.05 0.44
CA LEU A 39 -0.53 -5.26 0.59
C LEU A 39 0.58 -5.01 1.61
N ASP A 40 0.54 -5.73 2.72
CA ASP A 40 1.50 -5.71 3.82
C ASP A 40 2.37 -6.96 3.76
N LEU A 41 3.64 -6.78 3.40
CA LEU A 41 4.62 -7.87 3.22
C LEU A 41 5.46 -8.15 4.47
N THR A 42 5.12 -7.49 5.59
CA THR A 42 5.92 -7.52 6.82
C THR A 42 5.13 -7.92 8.06
N ASP A 43 3.85 -8.25 7.88
CA ASP A 43 2.91 -8.47 8.97
C ASP A 43 2.91 -7.29 9.98
N ASN A 44 2.96 -6.05 9.48
CA ASN A 44 3.03 -4.86 10.31
C ASN A 44 1.64 -4.42 10.83
N PRO A 45 1.36 -4.56 12.14
CA PRO A 45 0.05 -4.25 12.70
C PRO A 45 -0.32 -2.76 12.62
N GLU A 46 0.65 -1.84 12.60
CA GLU A 46 0.38 -0.40 12.52
C GLU A 46 -0.15 -0.01 11.14
N LEU A 47 0.39 -0.60 10.07
CA LEU A 47 -0.11 -0.37 8.71
C LEU A 47 -1.56 -0.86 8.56
N ARG A 48 -1.85 -2.04 9.10
CA ARG A 48 -3.21 -2.60 9.10
C ARG A 48 -4.17 -1.77 9.93
N ALA A 49 -3.75 -1.27 11.09
CA ALA A 49 -4.58 -0.42 11.93
C ALA A 49 -4.95 0.90 11.23
N LEU A 50 -4.03 1.52 10.50
CA LEU A 50 -4.32 2.72 9.70
C LEU A 50 -5.34 2.43 8.60
N ALA A 51 -5.15 1.36 7.84
CA ALA A 51 -6.06 0.99 6.75
C ALA A 51 -7.41 0.46 7.25
N ALA A 52 -7.52 -0.05 8.48
CA ALA A 52 -8.78 -0.52 9.05
C ALA A 52 -9.84 0.60 9.12
N GLY A 53 -9.43 1.87 9.27
CA GLY A 53 -10.33 3.02 9.17
C GLY A 53 -10.89 3.26 7.75
N TYR A 54 -10.48 2.46 6.76
CA TYR A 54 -10.89 2.58 5.37
C TYR A 54 -11.52 1.28 4.84
N ALA A 55 -11.97 0.37 5.71
CA ALA A 55 -12.44 -0.96 5.33
C ALA A 55 -13.55 -0.99 4.26
N GLY A 56 -14.36 0.07 4.11
CA GLY A 56 -15.33 0.20 3.01
C GLY A 56 -14.73 0.50 1.63
N ARG A 57 -13.45 0.90 1.57
CA ARG A 57 -12.75 1.43 0.37
C ARG A 57 -11.43 0.72 0.06
N VAL A 58 -10.76 0.20 1.08
CA VAL A 58 -9.42 -0.39 1.03
C VAL A 58 -9.46 -1.79 1.64
N ASP A 59 -9.18 -2.81 0.83
CA ASP A 59 -8.92 -4.16 1.31
C ASP A 59 -7.49 -4.26 1.85
N ILE A 60 -7.28 -5.16 2.80
CA ILE A 60 -5.96 -5.42 3.40
C ILE A 60 -5.58 -6.87 3.13
N LEU A 61 -4.39 -7.08 2.58
CA LEU A 61 -3.81 -8.41 2.37
C LEU A 61 -2.43 -8.47 3.04
N THR A 62 -2.24 -9.48 3.89
CA THR A 62 -0.96 -9.79 4.51
C THR A 62 -0.46 -11.13 3.98
N THR A 63 0.69 -11.11 3.32
CA THR A 63 1.34 -12.27 2.68
C THR A 63 2.80 -11.91 2.42
N ASP A 64 3.59 -12.78 1.79
CA ASP A 64 4.98 -12.49 1.44
C ASP A 64 5.17 -12.43 -0.07
N CYS A 65 6.22 -11.73 -0.53
CA CYS A 65 6.64 -11.68 -1.92
C CYS A 65 8.14 -12.00 -2.02
N PRO A 66 8.53 -13.28 -2.22
CA PRO A 66 9.94 -13.70 -2.19
C PRO A 66 10.80 -13.04 -3.28
N SER A 67 10.19 -12.59 -4.37
CA SER A 67 10.86 -11.89 -5.47
C SER A 67 11.21 -10.43 -5.17
N ARG A 68 10.68 -9.87 -4.07
CA ARG A 68 10.88 -8.48 -3.62
C ARG A 68 11.12 -8.41 -2.10
N PRO A 69 12.20 -9.03 -1.59
CA PRO A 69 12.48 -9.06 -0.15
C PRO A 69 12.71 -7.66 0.46
N GLU A 70 13.05 -6.68 -0.37
CA GLU A 70 13.19 -5.28 0.03
C GLU A 70 11.86 -4.57 0.21
N LEU A 71 10.75 -5.03 -0.38
CA LEU A 71 9.48 -4.32 -0.33
C LEU A 71 8.73 -4.65 0.97
N ALA A 72 8.39 -3.64 1.77
CA ALA A 72 7.66 -3.80 3.03
C ALA A 72 6.14 -3.76 2.84
N ALA A 73 5.64 -2.81 2.06
CA ALA A 73 4.22 -2.65 1.81
C ALA A 73 3.95 -1.82 0.56
N ILE A 74 2.77 -1.98 -0.01
CA ILE A 74 2.28 -1.20 -1.14
C ILE A 74 0.77 -0.92 -1.02
N LEU A 75 0.38 0.34 -1.23
CA LEU A 75 -0.99 0.78 -1.36
C LEU A 75 -1.31 0.95 -2.85
N VAL A 76 -2.30 0.23 -3.33
CA VAL A 76 -2.69 0.16 -4.74
C VAL A 76 -4.11 0.71 -4.89
N ARG A 77 -4.28 1.62 -5.86
CA ARG A 77 -5.58 2.20 -6.20
C ARG A 77 -6.41 1.21 -7.03
N PRO A 78 -7.74 1.41 -7.13
CA PRO A 78 -8.62 0.56 -7.95
C PRO A 78 -8.23 0.50 -9.44
N ASP A 79 -7.49 1.51 -9.94
CA ASP A 79 -6.99 1.56 -11.31
C ASP A 79 -5.64 0.85 -11.51
N GLY A 80 -5.12 0.18 -10.47
CA GLY A 80 -3.87 -0.56 -10.52
C GLY A 80 -2.61 0.32 -10.40
N PHE A 81 -2.74 1.61 -10.08
CA PHE A 81 -1.59 2.46 -9.78
C PHE A 81 -1.22 2.42 -8.29
N THR A 82 0.08 2.43 -8.02
CA THR A 82 0.62 2.55 -6.67
C THR A 82 0.39 3.97 -6.13
N ALA A 83 -0.37 4.10 -5.05
CA ALA A 83 -0.54 5.35 -4.31
C ALA A 83 0.60 5.59 -3.31
N TRP A 84 1.11 4.53 -2.69
CA TRP A 84 2.20 4.60 -1.72
C TRP A 84 2.94 3.25 -1.65
N ALA A 85 4.20 3.26 -1.29
CA ALA A 85 4.99 2.05 -1.05
C ALA A 85 6.15 2.36 -0.10
N ALA A 86 6.68 1.32 0.56
CA ALA A 86 7.85 1.42 1.43
C ALA A 86 8.70 0.16 1.34
N ASP A 87 10.02 0.32 1.50
CA ASP A 87 10.99 -0.77 1.60
C ASP A 87 11.28 -1.12 3.06
N THR A 88 11.68 -2.38 3.31
CA THR A 88 12.22 -2.86 4.57
C THR A 88 13.54 -2.14 4.86
N GLY A 89 13.63 -1.51 6.03
CA GLY A 89 14.85 -0.80 6.46
C GLY A 89 15.10 0.56 5.79
N ALA A 90 14.14 1.13 5.07
CA ALA A 90 14.28 2.48 4.55
C ALA A 90 14.51 3.49 5.70
N HIS A 91 15.47 4.41 5.51
CA HIS A 91 15.60 5.69 6.22
C HIS A 91 14.40 6.64 5.96
N ALA A 92 13.27 6.09 5.49
CA ALA A 92 12.04 6.83 5.27
C ALA A 92 11.54 7.32 6.63
N LEU A 93 11.27 8.62 6.70
CA LEU A 93 10.46 9.21 7.76
C LEU A 93 9.22 8.33 7.92
N THR A 94 9.11 7.71 9.09
CA THR A 94 8.07 6.77 9.57
C THR A 94 7.07 6.28 8.50
N PRO A 95 7.15 5.02 8.02
CA PRO A 95 6.27 4.47 6.97
C PRO A 95 4.77 4.68 7.21
N THR A 96 4.34 4.69 8.47
CA THR A 96 2.96 4.93 8.88
C THR A 96 2.47 6.35 8.58
N ALA A 97 3.32 7.37 8.66
CA ALA A 97 2.95 8.75 8.33
C ALA A 97 2.66 8.88 6.83
N GLY A 98 3.56 8.37 5.98
CA GLY A 98 3.37 8.38 4.53
C GLY A 98 2.15 7.57 4.08
N LEU A 99 1.87 6.43 4.74
CA LEU A 99 0.66 5.66 4.47
C LEU A 99 -0.60 6.44 4.88
N ALA A 100 -0.61 7.09 6.04
CA ALA A 100 -1.76 7.87 6.51
C ALA A 100 -2.10 9.02 5.56
N GLU A 101 -1.08 9.79 5.13
CA GLU A 101 -1.24 10.87 4.14
C GLU A 101 -1.80 10.35 2.81
N ALA A 102 -1.27 9.23 2.30
CA ALA A 102 -1.76 8.63 1.06
C ALA A 102 -3.19 8.10 1.19
N LEU A 103 -3.53 7.48 2.32
CA LEU A 103 -4.90 7.02 2.56
C LEU A 103 -5.89 8.19 2.56
N GLU A 104 -5.54 9.30 3.22
CA GLU A 104 -6.39 10.49 3.27
C GLU A 104 -6.49 11.19 1.91
N GLU A 105 -5.37 11.34 1.19
CA GLU A 105 -5.31 11.95 -0.15
C GLU A 105 -6.22 11.21 -1.15
N TRP A 106 -6.14 9.88 -1.17
CA TRP A 106 -6.80 9.07 -2.20
C TRP A 106 -8.19 8.59 -1.80
N PHE A 107 -8.46 8.43 -0.51
CA PHE A 107 -9.71 7.84 -0.02
C PHE A 107 -10.49 8.76 0.91
N GLY A 108 -9.93 9.87 1.40
CA GLY A 108 -10.60 10.83 2.28
C GLY A 108 -10.45 10.50 3.77
N VAL A 109 -11.32 11.01 4.64
CA VAL A 109 -11.20 10.80 6.10
C VAL A 109 -11.56 9.34 6.48
N PRO A 110 -10.89 8.72 7.47
CA PRO A 110 -11.24 7.37 7.93
C PRO A 110 -12.62 7.31 8.59
N GLU A 111 -13.29 6.17 8.40
CA GLU A 111 -14.57 5.80 9.01
C GLU A 111 -14.34 5.54 10.50
N GLY A 112 -14.63 6.53 11.34
CA GLY A 112 -14.41 6.46 12.79
C GLY A 112 -13.86 7.74 13.40
N THR A 113 -13.38 8.69 12.58
CA THR A 113 -13.10 10.05 13.05
C THR A 113 -14.43 10.79 13.20
N VAL A 114 -15.03 10.67 14.39
CA VAL A 114 -16.08 11.59 14.84
C VAL A 114 -15.42 12.97 14.90
N ARG A 115 -15.91 13.89 14.08
CA ARG A 115 -15.46 15.28 14.02
C ARG A 115 -15.84 16.04 15.29
#